data_AF-A0A3A8I183-F1
#
_entry.id   AF-A0A3A8I183-F1
#
_cell.length_a   1.000
_cell.length_b   1.000
_cell.length_c   1.000
_cell.angle_alpha   90.00
_cell.angle_beta   90.00
_cell.angle_gamma   90.00
#
_symmetry.space_group_name_H-M   'P 1'
#
loop_
_entity.id
_entity.type
_entity.pdbx_description
1 polymer ?
#
loop_
_entity_poly.entity_id
_entity_poly.type
_entity_poly.pdbx_seq_one_letter_code
_entity_poly.pdbx_strand_id
1 'polypeptide(L)'
;MAGRVLRRAAKAAAAGFLHYSGARKAMAAYRRSQSGGRRILIVSYHCVVSDFTGELQRSIPGLLISQETFRRHLEQAHAAGFELASIGDAVDVMAGRRTAKKDLFVVTFDDGYRDVYRYAYPVLKQMGVPAITYLPTAFINTDKRFNHDRLFHLLRRVQERRFRPDYDTMPSPSVELLGPILTGQKTTSAALDDFIGEHPTRVLTGIIDSLEQQLGGGADLVPEQGDVMNWDEVRQMARDGFEFGAHTLGHTVLTLEPTAVVEKEIVESKETIEREVGVQVKDFAYCNGWYSDEMIRVLKQNGFRSGVTTEDLPNRVGGDPFALKRKVMWENFSLGMMGDYSSSLTVCQFDDCFGVLGMSHPVLGHRPHVLAPAVSGTTNVLVQEAVAAEAALARATPVEVVDATAPVLVTEPRVAAAVTGAQVVVAPNVALAPEAAKPEELQ
;
A
#
# COMPACT_ATOMS: atom_id res chain seq x y z
N MET A 1 -21.02 9.05 -22.26
CA MET A 1 -21.71 9.12 -20.94
C MET A 1 -22.96 8.22 -20.84
N ALA A 2 -23.84 8.19 -21.85
CA ALA A 2 -25.11 7.44 -21.81
C ALA A 2 -24.99 5.96 -21.37
N GLY A 3 -23.99 5.22 -21.87
CA GLY A 3 -23.79 3.82 -21.49
C GLY A 3 -23.41 3.59 -20.03
N ARG A 4 -22.69 4.53 -19.37
CA ARG A 4 -22.36 4.41 -17.94
C ARG A 4 -23.57 4.69 -17.07
N VAL A 5 -24.37 5.69 -17.43
CA VAL A 5 -25.63 6.02 -16.73
C VAL A 5 -26.62 4.86 -16.83
N LEU A 6 -26.77 4.26 -18.02
CA LEU A 6 -27.66 3.11 -18.23
C LEU A 6 -27.23 1.89 -17.41
N ARG A 7 -25.92 1.57 -17.35
CA ARG A 7 -25.41 0.48 -16.50
C ARG A 7 -25.66 0.75 -15.02
N ARG A 8 -25.45 1.99 -14.55
CA ARG A 8 -25.74 2.39 -13.17
C ARG A 8 -27.23 2.25 -12.84
N ALA A 9 -28.10 2.72 -13.73
CA ALA A 9 -29.55 2.59 -13.59
C ALA A 9 -29.98 1.12 -13.52
N ALA A 10 -29.47 0.27 -14.41
CA ALA A 10 -29.75 -1.16 -14.41
C ALA A 10 -29.28 -1.85 -13.12
N LYS A 11 -28.05 -1.54 -12.66
CA LYS A 11 -27.51 -2.11 -11.41
C LYS A 11 -28.32 -1.66 -10.19
N ALA A 12 -28.73 -0.39 -10.14
CA ALA A 12 -29.55 0.16 -9.06
C ALA A 12 -30.96 -0.46 -9.04
N ALA A 13 -31.59 -0.64 -10.20
CA ALA A 13 -32.89 -1.30 -10.33
C ALA A 13 -32.81 -2.77 -9.88
N ALA A 14 -31.78 -3.50 -10.31
CA ALA A 14 -31.53 -4.88 -9.88
C ALA A 14 -31.32 -4.96 -8.36
N ALA A 15 -30.52 -4.06 -7.78
CA ALA A 15 -30.33 -3.99 -6.33
C ALA A 15 -31.64 -3.71 -5.58
N GLY A 16 -32.45 -2.78 -6.08
CA GLY A 16 -33.77 -2.48 -5.52
C GLY A 16 -34.66 -3.72 -5.51
N PHE A 17 -34.78 -4.42 -6.64
CA PHE A 17 -35.55 -5.65 -6.73
C PHE A 17 -35.05 -6.72 -5.75
N LEU A 18 -33.74 -7.00 -5.72
CA LEU A 18 -33.15 -8.00 -4.84
C LEU A 18 -33.34 -7.66 -3.35
N HIS A 19 -33.27 -6.38 -3.01
CA HIS A 19 -33.45 -5.90 -1.66
C HIS A 19 -34.91 -6.02 -1.19
N TYR A 20 -35.86 -5.45 -1.94
CA TYR A 20 -37.26 -5.38 -1.52
C TYR A 20 -38.02 -6.69 -1.68
N SER A 21 -37.61 -7.57 -2.61
CA SER A 21 -38.15 -8.94 -2.70
C SER A 21 -37.64 -9.87 -1.60
N GLY A 22 -36.57 -9.49 -0.89
CA GLY A 22 -35.88 -10.36 0.07
C GLY A 22 -34.94 -11.38 -0.56
N ALA A 23 -34.83 -11.44 -1.90
CA ALA A 23 -33.94 -12.37 -2.60
C ALA A 23 -32.47 -12.26 -2.16
N ARG A 24 -32.01 -11.05 -1.79
CA ARG A 24 -30.66 -10.86 -1.23
C ARG A 24 -30.40 -11.69 0.03
N LYS A 25 -31.41 -11.93 0.87
CA LYS A 25 -31.26 -12.71 2.11
C LYS A 25 -31.05 -14.19 1.79
N ALA A 26 -31.68 -14.70 0.73
CA ALA A 26 -31.45 -16.04 0.23
C ALA A 26 -30.04 -16.17 -0.36
N MET A 27 -29.58 -15.18 -1.13
CA MET A 27 -28.20 -15.13 -1.64
C MET A 27 -27.17 -15.07 -0.51
N ALA A 28 -27.42 -14.28 0.54
CA ALA A 28 -26.60 -14.24 1.74
C ALA A 28 -26.54 -15.61 2.45
N ALA A 29 -27.67 -16.31 2.56
CA ALA A 29 -27.71 -17.66 3.12
C ALA A 29 -26.94 -18.67 2.25
N TYR A 30 -27.03 -18.56 0.92
CA TYR A 30 -26.21 -19.35 0.00
C TYR A 30 -24.71 -19.07 0.20
N ARG A 31 -24.30 -17.81 0.33
CA ARG A 31 -22.90 -17.42 0.61
C ARG A 31 -22.41 -17.94 1.96
N ARG A 32 -23.25 -17.98 2.99
CA ARG A 32 -22.92 -18.64 4.28
C ARG A 32 -22.59 -20.11 4.09
N SER A 33 -23.43 -20.85 3.36
CA SER A 33 -23.18 -22.26 3.03
C SER A 33 -21.85 -22.45 2.29
N GLN A 34 -21.58 -21.60 1.29
CA GLN A 34 -20.30 -21.62 0.54
C GLN A 34 -19.08 -21.24 1.38
N SER A 35 -19.27 -20.56 2.51
CA SER A 35 -18.20 -20.13 3.42
C SER A 35 -17.95 -21.14 4.55
N GLY A 36 -18.74 -22.21 4.63
CA GLY A 36 -18.68 -23.18 5.73
C GLY A 36 -19.23 -22.64 7.06
N GLY A 37 -19.98 -21.53 7.05
CA GLY A 37 -20.45 -20.88 8.27
C GLY A 37 -20.92 -19.44 8.06
N ARG A 38 -20.73 -18.59 9.08
CA ARG A 38 -20.97 -17.15 8.94
C ARG A 38 -19.99 -16.54 7.94
N ARG A 39 -20.45 -15.53 7.21
CA ARG A 39 -19.60 -14.84 6.22
C ARG A 39 -18.60 -13.95 6.94
N ILE A 40 -17.43 -13.82 6.35
CA ILE A 40 -16.40 -12.88 6.76
C ILE A 40 -16.19 -11.91 5.59
N LEU A 41 -16.82 -10.74 5.68
CA LEU A 41 -16.66 -9.67 4.70
C LEU A 41 -15.57 -8.73 5.19
N ILE A 42 -14.41 -8.77 4.53
CA ILE A 42 -13.31 -7.84 4.79
C ILE A 42 -13.39 -6.77 3.69
N VAL A 43 -13.53 -5.51 4.08
CA VAL A 43 -13.55 -4.38 3.17
C VAL A 43 -12.24 -3.60 3.25
N SER A 44 -11.73 -3.14 2.10
CA SER A 44 -10.59 -2.24 2.03
C SER A 44 -11.01 -0.87 1.54
N TYR A 45 -10.47 0.18 2.15
CA TYR A 45 -10.55 1.57 1.74
C TYR A 45 -9.12 2.12 1.58
N HIS A 46 -8.97 3.24 0.88
CA HIS A 46 -7.69 3.94 0.78
C HIS A 46 -7.84 5.36 1.33
N CYS A 47 -8.54 6.23 0.59
CA CYS A 47 -8.70 7.63 0.95
C CYS A 47 -10.13 7.95 1.40
N VAL A 48 -10.30 8.50 2.60
CA VAL A 48 -11.59 9.01 3.09
C VAL A 48 -11.56 10.53 3.13
N VAL A 49 -12.32 11.19 2.26
CA VAL A 49 -12.20 12.64 2.02
C VAL A 49 -13.46 13.43 2.41
N SER A 50 -13.29 14.67 2.85
CA SER A 50 -14.41 15.58 3.17
C SER A 50 -14.96 16.28 1.92
N ASP A 51 -14.08 16.78 1.05
CA ASP A 51 -14.43 17.39 -0.25
C ASP A 51 -14.21 16.40 -1.40
N PHE A 52 -15.16 15.49 -1.58
CA PHE A 52 -15.07 14.47 -2.63
C PHE A 52 -14.99 15.07 -4.06
N THR A 53 -15.75 16.14 -4.33
CA THR A 53 -15.78 16.75 -5.67
C THR A 53 -14.46 17.42 -6.02
N GLY A 54 -13.84 18.11 -5.06
CA GLY A 54 -12.52 18.70 -5.24
C GLY A 54 -11.43 17.65 -5.41
N GLU A 55 -11.49 16.56 -4.64
CA GLU A 55 -10.50 15.48 -4.68
C GLU A 55 -10.58 14.61 -5.94
N LEU A 56 -11.77 14.43 -6.53
CA LEU A 56 -11.92 13.77 -7.82
C LEU A 56 -11.07 14.40 -8.94
N GLN A 57 -10.78 15.70 -8.81
CA GLN A 57 -9.95 16.46 -9.73
C GLN A 57 -8.50 16.54 -9.27
N ARG A 58 -8.03 15.74 -8.31
CA ARG A 58 -6.64 15.79 -7.80
C ARG A 58 -6.07 14.40 -7.53
N SER A 59 -6.93 13.41 -7.27
CA SER A 59 -6.55 12.08 -6.79
C SER A 59 -7.21 10.99 -7.64
N ILE A 60 -6.74 9.74 -7.52
CA ILE A 60 -7.25 8.61 -8.30
C ILE A 60 -8.70 8.29 -7.85
N PRO A 61 -9.72 8.42 -8.72
CA PRO A 61 -11.12 8.27 -8.29
C PRO A 61 -11.47 6.90 -7.67
N GLY A 62 -10.75 5.84 -8.03
CA GLY A 62 -10.94 4.50 -7.50
C GLY A 62 -10.49 4.31 -6.06
N LEU A 63 -9.73 5.26 -5.50
CA LEU A 63 -9.23 5.23 -4.12
C LEU A 63 -10.10 6.05 -3.16
N LEU A 64 -10.94 6.93 -3.72
CA LEU A 64 -11.67 7.93 -2.96
C LEU A 64 -13.04 7.42 -2.49
N ILE A 65 -13.37 7.73 -1.24
CA ILE A 65 -14.72 7.69 -0.70
C ILE A 65 -14.95 8.96 0.13
N SER A 66 -16.16 9.53 0.08
CA SER A 66 -16.52 10.63 0.96
C SER A 66 -16.68 10.14 2.40
N GLN A 67 -16.35 10.98 3.38
CA GLN A 67 -16.54 10.67 4.80
C GLN A 67 -18.01 10.28 5.10
N GLU A 68 -18.95 10.93 4.42
CA GLU A 68 -20.38 10.65 4.56
C GLU A 68 -20.76 9.25 4.02
N THR A 69 -20.30 8.89 2.82
CA THR A 69 -20.55 7.55 2.26
C THR A 69 -19.86 6.47 3.08
N PHE A 70 -18.64 6.73 3.58
CA PHE A 70 -17.93 5.84 4.50
C PHE A 70 -18.73 5.59 5.79
N ARG A 71 -19.21 6.65 6.45
CA ARG A 71 -20.07 6.54 7.64
C ARG A 71 -21.31 5.70 7.35
N ARG A 72 -21.97 5.95 6.22
CA ARG A 72 -23.16 5.17 5.81
C ARG A 72 -22.86 3.70 5.57
N HIS A 73 -21.67 3.33 5.09
CA HIS A 73 -21.30 1.91 4.96
C HIS A 73 -21.30 1.20 6.31
N LEU A 74 -20.74 1.83 7.35
CA LEU A 74 -20.70 1.26 8.70
C LEU A 74 -22.11 1.14 9.29
N GLU A 75 -22.95 2.16 9.11
CA GLU A 75 -24.35 2.15 9.55
C GLU A 75 -25.16 1.05 8.84
N GLN A 76 -24.99 0.91 7.53
CA GLN A 76 -25.66 -0.15 6.77
C GLN A 76 -25.17 -1.54 7.15
N ALA A 77 -23.87 -1.72 7.43
CA ALA A 77 -23.35 -2.99 7.91
C ALA A 77 -23.97 -3.35 9.26
N HIS A 78 -24.02 -2.41 10.19
CA HIS A 78 -24.67 -2.59 11.49
C HIS A 78 -26.17 -2.92 11.33
N ALA A 79 -26.91 -2.13 10.53
CA ALA A 79 -28.33 -2.33 10.28
C ALA A 79 -28.65 -3.65 9.55
N ALA A 80 -27.73 -4.14 8.71
CA ALA A 80 -27.84 -5.44 8.05
C ALA A 80 -27.53 -6.62 9.00
N GLY A 81 -27.16 -6.36 10.25
CA GLY A 81 -26.93 -7.36 11.28
C GLY A 81 -25.53 -7.96 11.27
N PHE A 82 -24.56 -7.29 10.64
CA PHE A 82 -23.16 -7.66 10.76
C PHE A 82 -22.64 -7.36 12.17
N GLU A 83 -21.67 -8.16 12.59
CA GLU A 83 -20.78 -7.84 13.68
C GLU A 83 -19.59 -7.05 13.11
N LEU A 84 -19.37 -5.83 13.61
CA LEU A 84 -18.20 -5.04 13.27
C LEU A 84 -17.02 -5.59 14.08
N ALA A 85 -16.06 -6.21 13.40
CA ALA A 85 -15.06 -7.08 14.02
C ALA A 85 -13.64 -6.71 13.58
N SER A 86 -12.64 -7.13 14.37
CA SER A 86 -11.22 -6.95 14.05
C SER A 86 -10.75 -7.92 12.96
N ILE A 87 -9.57 -7.67 12.37
CA ILE A 87 -8.94 -8.64 11.47
C ILE A 87 -8.55 -9.92 12.22
N GLY A 88 -8.17 -9.81 13.50
CA GLY A 88 -7.91 -10.96 14.37
C GLY A 88 -9.13 -11.86 14.53
N ASP A 89 -10.32 -11.26 14.72
CA ASP A 89 -11.58 -12.00 14.79
C ASP A 89 -11.88 -12.76 13.50
N ALA A 90 -11.67 -12.12 12.35
CA ALA A 90 -11.82 -12.77 11.06
C ALA A 90 -10.89 -13.98 10.92
N VAL A 91 -9.61 -13.83 11.28
CA VAL A 91 -8.64 -14.94 11.24
C VAL A 91 -9.03 -16.06 12.20
N ASP A 92 -9.49 -15.74 13.41
CA ASP A 92 -9.90 -16.75 14.39
C ASP A 92 -11.16 -17.50 13.98
N VAL A 93 -12.14 -16.82 13.37
CA VAL A 93 -13.33 -17.47 12.81
C VAL A 93 -12.95 -18.36 11.63
N MET A 94 -12.09 -17.85 10.75
CA MET A 94 -11.64 -18.61 9.59
C MET A 94 -10.85 -19.86 9.99
N ALA A 95 -10.03 -19.78 11.04
CA ALA A 95 -9.27 -20.91 11.58
C ALA A 95 -10.11 -21.85 12.47
N GLY A 96 -11.40 -21.57 12.68
CA GLY A 96 -12.26 -22.35 13.56
C GLY A 96 -11.98 -22.20 15.07
N ARG A 97 -11.10 -21.27 15.46
CA ARG A 97 -10.81 -20.94 16.87
C ARG A 97 -11.94 -20.15 17.52
N ARG A 98 -12.74 -19.46 16.73
CA ARG A 98 -13.91 -18.68 17.16
C ARG A 98 -15.15 -19.05 16.36
N THR A 99 -16.25 -19.37 17.03
CA THR A 99 -17.55 -19.53 16.35
C THR A 99 -18.30 -18.20 16.30
N ALA A 100 -18.47 -17.65 15.09
CA ALA A 100 -19.23 -16.42 14.89
C ALA A 100 -20.76 -16.65 14.96
N LYS A 101 -21.46 -15.78 15.71
CA LYS A 101 -22.94 -15.81 15.79
C LYS A 101 -23.62 -15.00 14.67
N LYS A 102 -22.93 -13.97 14.17
CA LYS A 102 -23.35 -13.09 13.08
C LYS A 102 -22.31 -13.14 11.95
N ASP A 103 -22.66 -12.62 10.78
CA ASP A 103 -21.66 -12.38 9.73
C ASP A 103 -20.72 -11.25 10.20
N LEU A 104 -19.42 -11.36 9.88
CA LEU A 104 -18.41 -10.37 10.26
C LEU A 104 -18.25 -9.33 9.15
N PHE A 105 -18.07 -8.08 9.56
CA PHE A 105 -17.68 -6.96 8.71
C PHE A 105 -16.39 -6.35 9.28
N VAL A 106 -15.28 -6.52 8.57
CA VAL A 106 -13.95 -6.07 9.00
C VAL A 106 -13.51 -4.91 8.14
N VAL A 107 -13.12 -3.81 8.78
CA VAL A 107 -12.68 -2.58 8.11
C VAL A 107 -11.17 -2.55 8.04
N THR A 108 -10.63 -2.40 6.83
CA THR A 108 -9.21 -2.25 6.58
C THR A 108 -8.93 -1.02 5.74
N PHE A 109 -7.76 -0.40 5.94
CA PHE A 109 -7.25 0.69 5.14
C PHE A 109 -5.86 0.35 4.61
N ASP A 110 -5.60 0.65 3.35
CA ASP A 110 -4.27 0.52 2.74
C ASP A 110 -3.57 1.89 2.66
N ASP A 111 -2.28 1.87 2.37
CA ASP A 111 -1.41 3.01 2.06
C ASP A 111 -1.13 4.01 3.19
N GLY A 112 -1.89 4.00 4.27
CA GLY A 112 -1.66 4.90 5.41
C GLY A 112 -1.89 6.37 5.08
N TYR A 113 -2.76 6.68 4.10
CA TYR A 113 -3.13 8.05 3.76
C TYR A 113 -3.58 8.84 5.00
N ARG A 114 -3.16 10.10 5.07
CA ARG A 114 -3.41 11.00 6.21
C ARG A 114 -4.88 11.31 6.40
N ASP A 115 -5.66 11.19 5.34
CA ASP A 115 -7.11 11.36 5.37
C ASP A 115 -7.83 10.27 6.20
N VAL A 116 -7.21 9.09 6.38
CA VAL A 116 -7.68 8.06 7.30
C VAL A 116 -7.66 8.60 8.73
N TYR A 117 -6.57 9.25 9.16
CA TYR A 117 -6.51 9.90 10.47
C TYR A 117 -7.49 11.09 10.57
N ARG A 118 -7.57 11.93 9.53
CA ARG A 118 -8.37 13.16 9.59
C ARG A 118 -9.88 12.90 9.57
N TYR A 119 -10.34 11.90 8.81
CA TYR A 119 -11.75 11.75 8.48
C TYR A 119 -12.32 10.36 8.80
N ALA A 120 -11.57 9.28 8.61
CA ALA A 120 -12.06 7.93 8.93
C ALA A 120 -12.01 7.63 10.44
N TYR A 121 -10.86 7.93 11.07
CA TYR A 121 -10.57 7.64 12.47
C TYR A 121 -11.59 8.26 13.44
N PRO A 122 -12.03 9.53 13.31
CA PRO A 122 -13.06 10.09 14.20
C PRO A 122 -14.40 9.34 14.09
N VAL A 123 -14.79 8.93 12.88
CA VAL A 123 -16.04 8.17 12.63
C VAL A 123 -15.94 6.78 13.27
N LEU A 124 -14.82 6.08 13.04
CA LEU A 124 -14.58 4.76 13.62
C LEU A 124 -14.57 4.80 15.15
N LYS A 125 -13.90 5.79 15.73
CA LYS A 125 -13.82 5.99 17.19
C LYS A 125 -15.19 6.27 17.79
N GLN A 126 -15.97 7.16 17.17
CA GLN A 126 -17.32 7.48 17.62
C GLN A 126 -18.26 6.26 17.56
N MET A 127 -18.10 5.42 16.54
CA MET A 127 -18.95 4.24 16.34
C MET A 127 -18.42 2.98 17.05
N GLY A 128 -17.24 3.03 17.67
CA GLY A 128 -16.60 1.89 18.32
C GLY A 128 -16.24 0.76 17.36
N VAL A 129 -15.84 1.09 16.13
CA VAL A 129 -15.58 0.12 15.05
C VAL A 129 -14.09 -0.23 15.02
N PRO A 130 -13.72 -1.51 15.25
CA PRO A 130 -12.34 -1.95 15.06
C PRO A 130 -11.91 -1.78 13.61
N ALA A 131 -10.68 -1.33 13.41
CA ALA A 131 -10.07 -1.22 12.09
C ALA A 131 -8.56 -1.42 12.16
N ILE A 132 -8.00 -1.87 11.04
CA ILE A 132 -6.55 -1.98 10.81
C ILE A 132 -6.14 -1.11 9.63
N THR A 133 -5.01 -0.41 9.75
CA THR A 133 -4.38 0.32 8.65
C THR A 133 -3.02 -0.30 8.30
N TYR A 134 -2.80 -0.61 7.03
CA TYR A 134 -1.53 -1.18 6.55
C TYR A 134 -0.60 -0.05 6.06
N LEU A 135 0.64 -0.03 6.58
CA LEU A 135 1.56 1.10 6.42
C LEU A 135 2.75 0.77 5.51
N PRO A 136 2.98 1.55 4.43
CA PRO A 136 4.22 1.57 3.68
C PRO A 136 5.22 2.52 4.37
N THR A 137 6.10 1.95 5.19
CA THR A 137 6.84 2.73 6.21
C THR A 137 7.87 3.72 5.66
N ALA A 138 8.36 3.56 4.43
CA ALA A 138 9.36 4.48 3.84
C ALA A 138 8.81 5.86 3.47
N PHE A 139 7.49 6.06 3.57
CA PHE A 139 6.81 7.32 3.25
C PHE A 139 6.48 8.15 4.49
N ILE A 140 6.32 7.50 5.66
CA ILE A 140 5.91 8.15 6.91
C ILE A 140 7.00 9.12 7.38
N ASN A 141 6.61 10.35 7.75
CA ASN A 141 7.52 11.46 8.09
C ASN A 141 8.45 11.88 6.93
N THR A 142 8.03 11.69 5.67
CA THR A 142 8.78 12.14 4.48
C THR A 142 7.89 12.92 3.53
N ASP A 143 8.51 13.64 2.59
CA ASP A 143 7.80 14.31 1.50
C ASP A 143 7.62 13.43 0.26
N LYS A 144 7.93 12.12 0.34
CA LYS A 144 7.76 11.20 -0.78
C LYS A 144 6.27 10.99 -1.09
N ARG A 145 5.97 10.62 -2.34
CA ARG A 145 4.61 10.28 -2.82
C ARG A 145 4.63 8.94 -3.53
N PHE A 146 3.53 8.19 -3.47
CA PHE A 146 3.44 6.89 -4.12
C PHE A 146 3.56 7.00 -5.63
N ASN A 147 4.06 5.93 -6.26
CA ASN A 147 4.26 5.89 -7.72
C ASN A 147 2.93 6.11 -8.47
N HIS A 148 1.81 5.56 -8.00
CA HIS A 148 0.51 5.78 -8.64
C HIS A 148 0.02 7.22 -8.53
N ASP A 149 0.22 7.88 -7.39
CA ASP A 149 -0.14 9.29 -7.20
C ASP A 149 0.73 10.21 -8.05
N ARG A 150 2.06 9.99 -8.04
CA ARG A 150 3.02 10.69 -8.91
C ARG A 150 2.62 10.54 -10.38
N LEU A 151 2.44 9.30 -10.85
CA LEU A 151 2.11 9.05 -12.25
C LEU A 151 0.77 9.68 -12.64
N PHE A 152 -0.27 9.52 -11.81
CA PHE A 152 -1.59 10.10 -12.07
C PHE A 152 -1.51 11.63 -12.20
N HIS A 153 -0.78 12.29 -11.30
CA HIS A 153 -0.58 13.72 -11.33
C HIS A 153 0.24 14.19 -12.54
N LEU A 154 1.38 13.53 -12.82
CA LEU A 154 2.23 13.85 -13.96
C LEU A 154 1.48 13.72 -15.29
N LEU A 155 0.70 12.65 -15.48
CA LEU A 155 -0.10 12.46 -16.69
C LEU A 155 -1.11 13.59 -16.92
N ARG A 156 -1.62 14.18 -15.85
CA ARG A 156 -2.49 15.35 -15.96
C ARG A 156 -1.73 16.59 -16.34
N ARG A 157 -0.54 16.81 -15.78
CA ARG A 157 0.36 17.89 -16.23
C ARG A 157 0.73 17.72 -17.70
N VAL A 158 0.95 16.49 -18.16
CA VAL A 158 1.16 16.19 -19.59
C VAL A 158 -0.04 16.66 -20.42
N GLN A 159 -1.26 16.33 -20.01
CA GLN A 159 -2.48 16.73 -20.71
C GLN A 159 -2.73 18.25 -20.66
N GLU A 160 -2.63 18.87 -19.48
CA GLU A 160 -2.84 20.30 -19.24
C GLU A 160 -1.86 21.16 -20.03
N ARG A 161 -0.58 20.78 -20.04
CA ARG A 161 0.48 21.49 -20.76
C ARG A 161 0.56 21.11 -22.24
N ARG A 162 -0.26 20.15 -22.70
CA ARG A 162 -0.16 19.52 -24.03
C ARG A 162 1.26 19.04 -24.34
N PHE A 163 1.94 18.55 -23.31
CA PHE A 163 3.31 18.08 -23.39
C PHE A 163 3.38 16.78 -24.20
N ARG A 164 4.47 16.58 -24.93
CA ARG A 164 4.73 15.33 -25.66
C ARG A 164 6.01 14.71 -25.10
N PRO A 165 5.92 13.59 -24.38
CA PRO A 165 7.10 12.88 -23.90
C PRO A 165 8.03 12.52 -25.04
N ASP A 166 9.32 12.74 -24.84
CA ASP A 166 10.38 12.29 -25.74
C ASP A 166 10.78 10.86 -25.38
N TYR A 167 10.15 9.90 -26.04
CA TYR A 167 10.35 8.48 -25.75
C TYR A 167 11.77 7.98 -26.03
N ASP A 168 12.54 8.67 -26.89
CA ASP A 168 13.92 8.28 -27.22
C ASP A 168 14.86 8.46 -26.02
N THR A 169 14.52 9.35 -25.09
CA THR A 169 15.29 9.60 -23.86
C THR A 169 14.70 8.96 -22.62
N MET A 170 13.53 8.31 -22.73
CA MET A 170 12.88 7.62 -21.61
C MET A 170 13.36 6.17 -21.47
N PRO A 171 13.40 5.62 -20.24
CA PRO A 171 13.61 4.19 -20.04
C PRO A 171 12.57 3.35 -20.80
N SER A 172 13.01 2.28 -21.45
CA SER A 172 12.08 1.28 -22.00
C SER A 172 11.51 0.40 -20.87
N PRO A 173 10.23 0.00 -20.92
CA PRO A 173 9.26 0.20 -22.00
C PRO A 173 8.25 1.34 -21.73
N SER A 174 8.71 2.61 -21.66
CA SER A 174 7.84 3.79 -21.45
C SER A 174 6.65 3.91 -22.41
N VAL A 175 6.80 3.51 -23.67
CA VAL A 175 5.72 3.53 -24.68
C VAL A 175 4.56 2.61 -24.29
N GLU A 176 4.87 1.46 -23.67
CA GLU A 176 3.88 0.47 -23.24
C GLU A 176 2.99 1.03 -22.12
N LEU A 177 3.58 1.77 -21.18
CA LEU A 177 2.85 2.42 -20.10
C LEU A 177 2.08 3.66 -20.58
N LEU A 178 2.77 4.61 -21.23
CA LEU A 178 2.22 5.93 -21.50
C LEU A 178 1.36 5.98 -22.76
N GLY A 179 1.66 5.17 -23.78
CA GLY A 179 0.96 5.16 -25.06
C GLY A 179 -0.55 4.92 -24.93
N PRO A 180 -1.01 3.84 -24.28
CA PRO A 180 -2.42 3.56 -24.09
C PRO A 180 -3.16 4.63 -23.28
N ILE A 181 -2.47 5.27 -22.33
CA ILE A 181 -3.03 6.33 -21.49
C ILE A 181 -3.23 7.61 -22.31
N LEU A 182 -2.18 8.07 -22.99
CA LEU A 182 -2.18 9.35 -23.71
C LEU A 182 -3.06 9.31 -24.97
N THR A 183 -3.25 8.14 -25.57
CA THR A 183 -4.20 7.92 -26.67
C THR A 183 -5.65 7.73 -26.20
N GLY A 184 -5.88 7.63 -24.89
CA GLY A 184 -7.21 7.40 -24.30
C GLY A 184 -7.74 5.97 -24.52
N GLN A 185 -6.89 5.02 -24.92
CA GLN A 185 -7.25 3.61 -25.06
C GLN A 185 -7.52 2.94 -23.72
N LYS A 186 -6.73 3.27 -22.69
CA LYS A 186 -6.88 2.77 -21.32
C LYS A 186 -6.95 3.91 -20.32
N THR A 187 -7.60 3.66 -19.19
CA THR A 187 -7.47 4.55 -18.03
C THR A 187 -6.07 4.41 -17.44
N THR A 188 -5.61 5.42 -16.69
CA THR A 188 -4.32 5.35 -15.98
C THR A 188 -4.21 4.10 -15.10
N SER A 189 -5.25 3.81 -14.30
CA SER A 189 -5.25 2.64 -13.42
C SER A 189 -5.16 1.33 -14.19
N ALA A 190 -5.90 1.18 -15.30
CA ALA A 190 -5.87 -0.06 -16.09
C ALA A 190 -4.50 -0.26 -16.77
N ALA A 191 -3.92 0.80 -17.34
CA ALA A 191 -2.59 0.71 -17.93
C ALA A 191 -1.50 0.45 -16.88
N LEU A 192 -1.63 1.02 -15.68
CA LEU A 192 -0.73 0.75 -14.57
C LEU A 192 -0.83 -0.69 -14.10
N ASP A 193 -2.04 -1.23 -13.93
CA ASP A 193 -2.28 -2.63 -13.54
C ASP A 193 -1.64 -3.60 -14.55
N ASP A 194 -1.77 -3.36 -15.85
CA ASP A 194 -1.13 -4.20 -16.86
C ASP A 194 0.41 -4.10 -16.74
N PHE A 195 0.94 -2.88 -16.61
CA PHE A 195 2.37 -2.62 -16.61
C PHE A 195 3.09 -3.25 -15.40
N ILE A 196 2.57 -3.05 -14.19
CA ILE A 196 3.19 -3.63 -12.99
C ILE A 196 3.09 -5.16 -12.94
N GLY A 197 2.19 -5.75 -13.76
CA GLY A 197 2.06 -7.19 -13.97
C GLY A 197 3.21 -7.81 -14.72
N GLU A 198 3.91 -7.02 -15.52
CA GLU A 198 4.95 -7.47 -16.44
C GLU A 198 6.32 -6.90 -16.11
N HIS A 199 6.38 -5.80 -15.34
CA HIS A 199 7.61 -5.06 -15.06
C HIS A 199 7.84 -4.80 -13.55
N PRO A 200 9.08 -4.92 -13.06
CA PRO A 200 9.45 -4.55 -11.69
C PRO A 200 9.18 -3.09 -11.35
N THR A 201 9.09 -2.80 -10.05
CA THR A 201 8.81 -1.46 -9.54
C THR A 201 9.88 -0.45 -9.97
N ARG A 202 11.16 -0.87 -10.04
CA ARG A 202 12.25 -0.01 -10.51
C ARG A 202 12.06 0.53 -11.94
N VAL A 203 11.40 -0.23 -12.82
CA VAL A 203 11.16 0.20 -14.21
C VAL A 203 10.08 1.30 -14.22
N LEU A 204 9.01 1.10 -13.46
CA LEU A 204 7.95 2.09 -13.27
C LEU A 204 8.53 3.41 -12.71
N THR A 205 9.32 3.33 -11.63
CA THR A 205 9.92 4.52 -11.02
C THR A 205 10.84 5.25 -12.00
N GLY A 206 11.66 4.54 -12.78
CA GLY A 206 12.50 5.18 -13.81
C GLY A 206 11.70 5.93 -14.89
N ILE A 207 10.55 5.40 -15.30
CA ILE A 207 9.66 6.08 -16.26
C ILE A 207 9.04 7.34 -15.63
N ILE A 208 8.58 7.26 -14.38
CA ILE A 208 8.01 8.39 -13.63
C ILE A 208 9.05 9.49 -13.47
N ASP A 209 10.26 9.15 -13.03
CA ASP A 209 11.35 10.10 -12.81
C ASP A 209 11.77 10.78 -14.12
N SER A 210 11.86 10.02 -15.22
CA SER A 210 12.14 10.57 -16.55
C SER A 210 11.04 11.53 -17.02
N LEU A 211 9.76 11.19 -16.79
CA LEU A 211 8.64 12.06 -17.14
C LEU A 211 8.64 13.37 -16.33
N GLU A 212 8.94 13.28 -15.04
CA GLU A 212 9.07 14.45 -14.16
C GLU A 212 10.21 15.37 -14.61
N GLN A 213 11.38 14.80 -14.94
CA GLN A 213 12.52 15.55 -15.46
C GLN A 213 12.17 16.24 -16.79
N GLN A 214 11.54 15.53 -17.72
CA GLN A 214 11.15 16.08 -19.01
C GLN A 214 10.10 17.22 -18.90
N LEU A 215 9.24 17.18 -17.88
CA LEU A 215 8.29 18.25 -17.57
C LEU A 215 8.94 19.47 -16.90
N GLY A 216 10.26 19.43 -16.66
CA GLY A 216 11.06 20.55 -16.15
C GLY A 216 11.36 20.50 -14.66
N GLY A 217 10.94 19.45 -13.94
CA GLY A 217 11.00 19.40 -12.48
C GLY A 217 10.17 20.50 -11.80
N GLY A 218 10.05 20.43 -10.48
CA GLY A 218 9.47 21.53 -9.68
C GLY A 218 8.34 21.12 -8.75
N ALA A 219 8.02 22.01 -7.81
CA ALA A 219 7.05 21.75 -6.75
C ALA A 219 5.64 21.44 -7.27
N ASP A 220 5.26 21.95 -8.45
CA ASP A 220 3.93 21.73 -9.03
C ASP A 220 3.76 20.34 -9.69
N LEU A 221 4.86 19.59 -9.82
CA LEU A 221 4.90 18.19 -10.27
C LEU A 221 4.80 17.20 -9.10
N VAL A 222 4.89 17.67 -7.86
CA VAL A 222 4.57 16.88 -6.68
C VAL A 222 3.05 16.92 -6.47
N PRO A 223 2.37 15.78 -6.33
CA PRO A 223 0.95 15.75 -5.96
C PRO A 223 0.67 16.58 -4.70
N GLU A 224 -0.28 17.51 -4.79
CA GLU A 224 -0.75 18.31 -3.64
C GLU A 224 -1.52 17.47 -2.60
N GLN A 225 -1.92 16.26 -2.98
CA GLN A 225 -2.69 15.31 -2.18
C GLN A 225 -1.94 13.99 -2.07
N GLY A 226 -2.49 13.06 -1.28
CA GLY A 226 -1.84 11.77 -1.05
C GLY A 226 -0.75 11.82 0.03
N ASP A 227 -0.81 12.79 0.95
CA ASP A 227 -0.02 12.75 2.17
C ASP A 227 -0.34 11.47 2.95
N VAL A 228 0.68 10.86 3.53
CA VAL A 228 0.53 9.77 4.50
C VAL A 228 0.52 10.30 5.92
N MET A 229 -0.04 9.52 6.85
CA MET A 229 0.04 9.83 8.28
C MET A 229 1.49 10.00 8.73
N ASN A 230 1.70 10.81 9.76
CA ASN A 230 2.97 10.87 10.48
C ASN A 230 2.99 9.89 11.68
N TRP A 231 4.17 9.64 12.28
CA TRP A 231 4.27 8.69 13.40
C TRP A 231 3.52 9.14 14.67
N ASP A 232 3.33 10.45 14.90
CA ASP A 232 2.54 10.93 16.03
C ASP A 232 1.05 10.59 15.87
N GLU A 233 0.52 10.74 14.65
CA GLU A 233 -0.86 10.38 14.27
C GLU A 233 -1.07 8.87 14.39
N VAL A 234 -0.13 8.06 13.88
CA VAL A 234 -0.15 6.59 14.03
C VAL A 234 -0.12 6.18 15.51
N ARG A 235 0.81 6.72 16.31
CA ARG A 235 0.88 6.45 17.76
C ARG A 235 -0.37 6.89 18.51
N GLN A 236 -1.02 7.97 18.08
CA GLN A 236 -2.30 8.39 18.66
C GLN A 236 -3.40 7.35 18.40
N MET A 237 -3.59 6.96 17.15
CA MET A 237 -4.58 5.94 16.78
C MET A 237 -4.33 4.61 17.49
N ALA A 238 -3.08 4.18 17.60
CA ALA A 238 -2.72 2.93 18.29
C ALA A 238 -3.10 2.97 19.78
N ARG A 239 -2.86 4.10 20.46
CA ARG A 239 -3.28 4.31 21.86
C ARG A 239 -4.80 4.25 22.04
N ASP A 240 -5.56 4.59 21.00
CA ASP A 240 -7.01 4.47 20.98
C ASP A 240 -7.52 3.09 20.55
N GLY A 241 -6.63 2.10 20.36
CA GLY A 241 -6.97 0.71 20.09
C GLY A 241 -7.10 0.35 18.61
N PHE A 242 -6.66 1.22 17.69
CA PHE A 242 -6.59 0.89 16.26
C PHE A 242 -5.36 0.06 15.95
N GLU A 243 -5.52 -0.91 15.05
CA GLU A 243 -4.45 -1.85 14.68
C GLU A 243 -3.64 -1.32 13.48
N PHE A 244 -2.37 -1.75 13.40
CA PHE A 244 -1.49 -1.42 12.28
C PHE A 244 -0.83 -2.68 11.73
N GLY A 245 -0.85 -2.81 10.41
CA GLY A 245 -0.20 -3.90 9.67
C GLY A 245 0.88 -3.38 8.72
N ALA A 246 1.68 -4.28 8.16
CA ALA A 246 2.70 -3.91 7.19
C ALA A 246 2.14 -3.85 5.76
N HIS A 247 2.56 -2.85 4.97
CA HIS A 247 2.24 -2.72 3.54
C HIS A 247 3.50 -2.54 2.70
N THR A 248 4.47 -3.43 2.90
CA THR A 248 5.86 -3.29 2.40
C THR A 248 6.57 -2.06 2.98
N LEU A 249 7.84 -1.86 2.62
CA LEU A 249 8.62 -0.68 3.00
C LEU A 249 8.33 0.44 1.99
N GLY A 250 8.56 0.17 0.71
CA GLY A 250 8.52 1.11 -0.41
C GLY A 250 7.23 1.10 -1.25
N HIS A 251 6.14 0.49 -0.77
CA HIS A 251 4.92 0.26 -1.56
C HIS A 251 5.24 -0.49 -2.87
N THR A 252 6.02 -1.57 -2.75
CA THR A 252 6.58 -2.34 -3.88
C THR A 252 5.70 -3.55 -4.21
N VAL A 253 5.39 -3.75 -5.49
CA VAL A 253 4.74 -4.99 -5.95
C VAL A 253 5.80 -6.10 -6.02
N LEU A 254 5.73 -7.04 -5.08
CA LEU A 254 6.82 -7.99 -4.80
C LEU A 254 6.87 -9.21 -5.72
N THR A 255 5.88 -9.42 -6.59
CA THR A 255 5.77 -10.67 -7.39
C THR A 255 6.85 -10.85 -8.43
N LEU A 256 7.53 -9.76 -8.82
CA LEU A 256 8.61 -9.74 -9.81
C LEU A 256 9.98 -9.37 -9.21
N GLU A 257 10.04 -9.18 -7.89
CA GLU A 257 11.24 -8.73 -7.19
C GLU A 257 12.06 -9.92 -6.65
N PRO A 258 13.40 -9.82 -6.56
CA PRO A 258 14.23 -10.86 -5.96
C PRO A 258 13.88 -11.18 -4.50
N THR A 259 14.04 -12.43 -4.06
CA THR A 259 13.81 -12.85 -2.66
C THR A 259 14.44 -11.91 -1.63
N ALA A 260 15.67 -11.43 -1.85
CA ALA A 260 16.33 -10.50 -0.92
C ALA A 260 15.57 -9.16 -0.78
N VAL A 261 14.96 -8.68 -1.87
CA VAL A 261 14.10 -7.48 -1.86
C VAL A 261 12.77 -7.81 -1.18
N VAL A 262 12.16 -8.96 -1.47
CA VAL A 262 10.94 -9.42 -0.80
C VAL A 262 11.12 -9.49 0.72
N GLU A 263 12.21 -10.10 1.18
CA GLU A 263 12.54 -10.21 2.60
C GLU A 263 12.75 -8.84 3.22
N LYS A 264 13.54 -7.96 2.59
CA LYS A 264 13.76 -6.59 3.05
C LYS A 264 12.45 -5.81 3.20
N GLU A 265 11.65 -5.77 2.14
CA GLU A 265 10.39 -5.02 2.07
C GLU A 265 9.38 -5.47 3.14
N ILE A 266 9.32 -6.76 3.43
CA ILE A 266 8.42 -7.34 4.44
C ILE A 266 8.95 -7.12 5.86
N VAL A 267 10.23 -7.40 6.10
CA VAL A 267 10.80 -7.43 7.45
C VAL A 267 11.04 -6.02 7.97
N GLU A 268 11.67 -5.13 7.20
CA GLU A 268 11.98 -3.79 7.67
C GLU A 268 10.71 -2.95 7.91
N SER A 269 9.65 -3.18 7.14
CA SER A 269 8.36 -2.50 7.35
C SER A 269 7.70 -2.94 8.65
N LYS A 270 7.71 -4.25 8.94
CA LYS A 270 7.27 -4.80 10.23
C LYS A 270 8.06 -4.18 11.39
N GLU A 271 9.39 -4.31 11.37
CA GLU A 271 10.26 -3.84 12.45
C GLU A 271 10.14 -2.34 12.71
N THR A 272 9.93 -1.55 11.64
CA THR A 272 9.73 -0.10 11.77
C THR A 272 8.44 0.23 12.49
N ILE A 273 7.33 -0.42 12.15
CA ILE A 273 6.05 -0.20 12.86
C ILE A 273 6.16 -0.66 14.32
N GLU A 274 6.75 -1.84 14.57
CA GLU A 274 6.89 -2.37 15.92
C GLU A 274 7.73 -1.45 16.81
N ARG A 275 8.81 -0.86 16.26
CA ARG A 275 9.65 0.13 16.95
C ARG A 275 8.92 1.44 17.25
N GLU A 276 8.13 1.95 16.31
CA GLU A 276 7.45 3.24 16.44
C GLU A 276 6.20 3.18 17.32
N VAL A 277 5.48 2.05 17.28
CA VAL A 277 4.17 1.90 17.93
C VAL A 277 4.25 1.06 19.21
N GLY A 278 5.27 0.21 19.35
CA GLY A 278 5.44 -0.66 20.52
C GLY A 278 4.46 -1.83 20.57
N VAL A 279 3.88 -2.22 19.42
CA VAL A 279 2.96 -3.36 19.28
C VAL A 279 3.49 -4.34 18.26
N GLN A 280 3.21 -5.63 18.46
CA GLN A 280 3.59 -6.67 17.49
C GLN A 280 2.73 -6.56 16.22
N VAL A 281 3.38 -6.49 15.06
CA VAL A 281 2.73 -6.50 13.75
C VAL A 281 2.47 -7.94 13.33
N LYS A 282 1.20 -8.27 13.10
CA LYS A 282 0.75 -9.64 12.80
C LYS A 282 0.16 -9.80 11.40
N ASP A 283 -0.18 -8.71 10.73
CA ASP A 283 -0.96 -8.76 9.50
C ASP A 283 -0.28 -7.95 8.40
N PHE A 284 -0.40 -8.43 7.17
CA PHE A 284 0.24 -7.86 5.99
C PHE A 284 -0.79 -7.60 4.89
N ALA A 285 -0.68 -6.49 4.17
CA ALA A 285 -1.43 -6.26 2.94
C ALA A 285 -0.48 -6.32 1.74
N TYR A 286 -0.83 -7.10 0.72
CA TYR A 286 -0.05 -7.15 -0.51
C TYR A 286 -0.38 -5.96 -1.41
N CYS A 287 0.63 -5.24 -1.92
CA CYS A 287 0.43 -4.19 -2.92
C CYS A 287 -0.29 -4.76 -4.15
N ASN A 288 -1.29 -4.02 -4.65
CA ASN A 288 -2.26 -4.47 -5.67
C ASN A 288 -3.03 -5.76 -5.35
N GLY A 289 -2.88 -6.30 -4.14
CA GLY A 289 -3.41 -7.60 -3.73
C GLY A 289 -2.72 -8.79 -4.39
N TRP A 290 -1.57 -8.59 -5.01
CA TRP A 290 -0.84 -9.65 -5.70
C TRP A 290 0.19 -10.32 -4.80
N TYR A 291 0.19 -11.64 -4.81
CA TYR A 291 1.01 -12.42 -3.91
C TYR A 291 1.55 -13.68 -4.58
N SER A 292 2.57 -14.27 -3.98
CA SER A 292 3.19 -15.52 -4.41
C SER A 292 3.53 -16.40 -3.22
N ASP A 293 3.81 -17.67 -3.47
CA ASP A 293 4.16 -18.64 -2.41
C ASP A 293 5.43 -18.22 -1.65
N GLU A 294 6.36 -17.54 -2.34
CA GLU A 294 7.58 -16.98 -1.76
C GLU A 294 7.27 -15.91 -0.72
N MET A 295 6.36 -14.99 -1.03
CA MET A 295 5.93 -13.94 -0.09
C MET A 295 5.24 -14.58 1.12
N ILE A 296 4.39 -15.59 0.91
CA ILE A 296 3.75 -16.34 2.00
C ILE A 296 4.80 -17.03 2.89
N ARG A 297 5.85 -17.63 2.30
CA ARG A 297 6.97 -18.25 3.03
C ARG A 297 7.66 -17.22 3.93
N VAL A 298 8.01 -16.06 3.38
CA VAL A 298 8.67 -14.97 4.11
C VAL A 298 7.79 -14.46 5.24
N LEU A 299 6.50 -14.22 5.00
CA LEU A 299 5.55 -13.80 6.04
C LEU A 299 5.48 -14.81 7.20
N LYS A 300 5.35 -16.11 6.89
CA LYS A 300 5.30 -17.18 7.90
C LYS A 300 6.57 -17.23 8.75
N GLN A 301 7.75 -17.11 8.11
CA GLN A 301 9.03 -17.15 8.81
C GLN A 301 9.24 -15.95 9.74
N ASN A 302 8.63 -14.81 9.42
CA ASN A 302 8.74 -13.56 10.19
C ASN A 302 7.55 -13.29 11.12
N GLY A 303 6.84 -14.36 11.51
CA GLY A 303 5.83 -14.31 12.56
C GLY A 303 4.55 -13.55 12.20
N PHE A 304 4.26 -13.35 10.91
CA PHE A 304 2.96 -12.87 10.50
C PHE A 304 1.90 -13.96 10.70
N ARG A 305 0.69 -13.53 11.03
CA ARG A 305 -0.51 -14.33 11.20
C ARG A 305 -1.34 -14.38 9.93
N SER A 306 -1.40 -13.28 9.17
CA SER A 306 -2.29 -13.17 8.02
C SER A 306 -1.76 -12.25 6.91
N GLY A 307 -2.33 -12.40 5.72
CA GLY A 307 -2.03 -11.64 4.51
C GLY A 307 -3.32 -11.35 3.76
N VAL A 308 -3.62 -10.09 3.46
CA VAL A 308 -4.85 -9.66 2.76
C VAL A 308 -4.58 -9.30 1.30
N THR A 309 -5.48 -9.73 0.41
CA THR A 309 -5.45 -9.50 -1.04
C THR A 309 -6.53 -8.52 -1.45
N THR A 310 -6.72 -8.27 -2.75
CA THR A 310 -7.82 -7.47 -3.32
C THR A 310 -8.84 -8.33 -4.07
N GLU A 311 -8.76 -9.66 -3.87
CA GLU A 311 -9.66 -10.61 -4.52
C GLU A 311 -11.06 -10.51 -3.93
N ASP A 312 -12.03 -10.07 -4.73
CA ASP A 312 -13.43 -9.97 -4.31
C ASP A 312 -14.12 -11.35 -4.34
N LEU A 313 -13.77 -12.19 -3.37
CA LEU A 313 -14.23 -13.56 -3.21
C LEU A 313 -14.65 -13.85 -1.75
N PRO A 314 -15.49 -14.86 -1.48
CA PRO A 314 -15.82 -15.26 -0.12
C PRO A 314 -14.62 -15.82 0.65
N ASN A 315 -14.40 -15.36 1.87
CA ASN A 315 -13.54 -16.03 2.85
C ASN A 315 -14.24 -17.26 3.42
N ARG A 316 -13.53 -18.39 3.51
CA ARG A 316 -14.08 -19.69 3.93
C ARG A 316 -13.43 -20.17 5.21
N VAL A 317 -14.19 -20.79 6.10
CA VAL A 317 -13.62 -21.53 7.23
C VAL A 317 -12.68 -22.62 6.70
N GLY A 318 -11.47 -22.68 7.25
CA GLY A 318 -10.37 -23.54 6.77
C GLY A 318 -9.58 -22.98 5.58
N GLY A 319 -9.88 -21.76 5.13
CA GLY A 319 -9.10 -21.05 4.10
C GLY A 319 -7.70 -20.63 4.56
N ASP A 320 -6.85 -20.23 3.61
CA ASP A 320 -5.49 -19.77 3.91
C ASP A 320 -5.51 -18.35 4.52
N PRO A 321 -5.03 -18.16 5.77
CA PRO A 321 -4.93 -16.83 6.39
C PRO A 321 -3.96 -15.89 5.69
N PHE A 322 -3.08 -16.38 4.81
CA PHE A 322 -2.17 -15.54 4.03
C PHE A 322 -2.74 -15.12 2.67
N ALA A 323 -3.99 -15.45 2.37
CA ALA A 323 -4.69 -15.02 1.16
C ALA A 323 -6.14 -14.59 1.46
N LEU A 324 -6.32 -13.80 2.53
CA LEU A 324 -7.61 -13.26 2.94
C LEU A 324 -8.18 -12.34 1.85
N LYS A 325 -9.42 -12.63 1.45
CA LYS A 325 -10.13 -11.99 0.34
C LYS A 325 -10.76 -10.69 0.81
N ARG A 326 -10.60 -9.60 0.04
CA ARG A 326 -11.17 -8.29 0.36
C ARG A 326 -11.97 -7.71 -0.78
N LYS A 327 -13.02 -6.97 -0.42
CA LYS A 327 -13.81 -6.15 -1.33
C LYS A 327 -13.31 -4.71 -1.21
N VAL A 328 -12.70 -4.19 -2.27
CA VAL A 328 -12.20 -2.80 -2.32
C VAL A 328 -13.39 -1.85 -2.52
N MET A 329 -13.58 -0.95 -1.56
CA MET A 329 -14.70 -0.03 -1.47
C MET A 329 -14.28 1.38 -1.85
N TRP A 330 -15.13 2.05 -2.62
CA TRP A 330 -14.94 3.43 -3.11
C TRP A 330 -16.29 4.06 -3.40
N GLU A 331 -16.35 5.36 -3.67
CA GLU A 331 -17.63 6.10 -3.73
C GLU A 331 -18.66 5.48 -4.67
N ASN A 332 -18.26 5.15 -5.91
CA ASN A 332 -19.16 4.62 -6.93
C ASN A 332 -19.71 3.23 -6.61
N PHE A 333 -19.21 2.57 -5.57
CA PHE A 333 -19.68 1.27 -5.13
C PHE A 333 -21.12 1.31 -4.61
N SER A 334 -21.55 2.49 -4.14
CA SER A 334 -22.80 2.73 -3.43
C SER A 334 -23.68 3.80 -4.08
N LEU A 335 -23.28 4.33 -5.25
CA LEU A 335 -24.06 5.34 -5.95
C LEU A 335 -25.22 4.71 -6.74
N GLY A 336 -26.42 5.22 -6.48
CA GLY A 336 -27.66 4.93 -7.17
C GLY A 336 -27.76 5.58 -8.55
N MET A 337 -28.98 5.56 -9.10
CA MET A 337 -29.24 6.02 -10.46
C MET A 337 -28.93 7.50 -10.66
N MET A 338 -29.23 8.34 -9.65
CA MET A 338 -29.07 9.79 -9.75
C MET A 338 -27.70 10.27 -9.23
N GLY A 339 -26.78 9.34 -8.92
CA GLY A 339 -25.50 9.67 -8.29
C GLY A 339 -25.62 9.97 -6.80
N ASP A 340 -26.77 9.69 -6.20
CA ASP A 340 -27.05 9.71 -4.78
C ASP A 340 -26.64 8.39 -4.10
N TYR A 341 -26.47 8.39 -2.79
CA TYR A 341 -26.18 7.17 -2.04
C TYR A 341 -27.38 6.21 -2.05
N SER A 342 -27.14 4.94 -2.37
CA SER A 342 -28.15 3.88 -2.42
C SER A 342 -27.90 2.80 -1.36
N SER A 343 -28.75 2.76 -0.33
CA SER A 343 -28.70 1.72 0.71
C SER A 343 -28.95 0.32 0.14
N SER A 344 -29.90 0.18 -0.80
CA SER A 344 -30.21 -1.12 -1.41
C SER A 344 -29.05 -1.66 -2.22
N LEU A 345 -28.36 -0.80 -2.99
CA LEU A 345 -27.14 -1.17 -3.71
C LEU A 345 -26.03 -1.57 -2.75
N THR A 346 -25.79 -0.76 -1.72
CA THR A 346 -24.76 -1.01 -0.70
C THR A 346 -24.93 -2.38 -0.06
N VAL A 347 -26.12 -2.69 0.47
CA VAL A 347 -26.33 -3.99 1.14
C VAL A 347 -26.35 -5.17 0.16
N CYS A 348 -26.76 -4.97 -1.10
CA CYS A 348 -26.61 -6.03 -2.12
C CYS A 348 -25.14 -6.32 -2.44
N GLN A 349 -24.27 -5.32 -2.34
CA GLN A 349 -22.84 -5.52 -2.50
C GLN A 349 -22.22 -6.22 -1.28
N PHE A 350 -22.64 -5.85 -0.07
CA PHE A 350 -22.25 -6.56 1.16
C PHE A 350 -22.71 -8.01 1.12
N ASP A 351 -23.89 -8.25 0.55
CA ASP A 351 -24.44 -9.59 0.39
C ASP A 351 -23.86 -10.38 -0.79
N ASP A 352 -22.95 -9.77 -1.55
CA ASP A 352 -22.32 -10.32 -2.75
C ASP A 352 -23.35 -10.82 -3.80
N CYS A 353 -24.48 -10.13 -3.91
CA CYS A 353 -25.55 -10.53 -4.81
C CYS A 353 -25.11 -10.54 -6.28
N PHE A 354 -24.29 -9.56 -6.68
CA PHE A 354 -23.81 -9.47 -8.05
C PHE A 354 -22.81 -10.58 -8.40
N GLY A 355 -21.98 -11.00 -7.45
CA GLY A 355 -21.12 -12.16 -7.61
C GLY A 355 -21.89 -13.47 -7.70
N VAL A 356 -22.95 -13.63 -6.90
CA VAL A 356 -23.85 -14.80 -7.00
C VAL A 356 -24.54 -14.87 -8.36
N LEU A 357 -24.86 -13.72 -8.95
CA LEU A 357 -25.46 -13.63 -10.29
C LEU A 357 -24.46 -13.69 -11.45
N GLY A 358 -23.16 -13.88 -11.16
CA GLY A 358 -22.11 -13.92 -12.20
C GLY A 358 -21.86 -12.58 -12.90
N MET A 359 -22.26 -11.47 -12.27
CA MET A 359 -22.11 -10.11 -12.81
C MET A 359 -20.80 -9.43 -12.39
N SER A 360 -19.96 -10.10 -11.59
CA SER A 360 -18.63 -9.64 -11.20
C SER A 360 -17.58 -10.68 -11.55
N HIS A 361 -16.46 -10.21 -12.11
CA HIS A 361 -15.30 -11.04 -12.43
C HIS A 361 -14.17 -10.65 -11.49
N PRO A 362 -13.89 -11.45 -10.45
CA PRO A 362 -12.81 -11.14 -9.51
C PRO A 362 -11.47 -11.27 -10.23
N VAL A 363 -10.59 -10.31 -10.00
CA VAL A 363 -9.19 -10.42 -10.38
C VAL A 363 -8.50 -11.26 -9.32
N LEU A 364 -7.95 -12.41 -9.72
CA LEU A 364 -7.21 -13.27 -8.81
C LEU A 364 -5.88 -12.63 -8.44
N GLY A 365 -5.41 -12.85 -7.21
CA GLY A 365 -4.20 -12.22 -6.68
C GLY A 365 -2.93 -13.08 -6.81
N HIS A 366 -3.07 -14.42 -6.85
CA HIS A 366 -1.90 -15.30 -6.92
C HIS A 366 -1.16 -15.13 -8.24
N ARG A 367 0.16 -14.96 -8.16
CA ARG A 367 1.08 -14.86 -9.29
C ARG A 367 2.25 -15.82 -9.07
N PRO A 368 2.80 -16.43 -10.12
CA PRO A 368 4.08 -17.12 -10.00
C PRO A 368 5.14 -16.11 -9.57
N HIS A 369 6.07 -16.52 -8.69
CA HIS A 369 7.21 -15.69 -8.34
C HIS A 369 8.25 -15.80 -9.45
N VAL A 370 8.21 -14.88 -10.40
CA VAL A 370 9.08 -14.87 -11.58
C VAL A 370 9.99 -13.66 -11.48
N LEU A 371 11.29 -13.90 -11.34
CA LEU A 371 12.27 -12.81 -11.40
C LEU A 371 12.17 -12.15 -12.77
N ALA A 372 12.01 -10.83 -12.77
CA ALA A 372 12.07 -10.11 -14.04
C ALA A 372 13.42 -10.33 -14.73
N PRO A 373 13.45 -10.50 -16.06
CA PRO A 373 14.70 -10.61 -16.79
C PRO A 373 15.59 -9.39 -16.53
N ALA A 374 16.91 -9.61 -16.49
CA ALA A 374 17.87 -8.51 -16.46
C ALA A 374 17.60 -7.62 -17.68
N VAL A 375 17.30 -6.34 -17.46
CA VAL A 375 17.03 -5.40 -18.54
C VAL A 375 18.38 -5.16 -19.24
N SER A 376 18.57 -5.82 -20.38
CA SER A 376 19.70 -5.59 -21.26
C SER A 376 19.48 -4.26 -22.00
N GLY A 377 19.93 -3.16 -21.39
CA GLY A 377 19.94 -1.85 -22.02
C GLY A 377 21.06 -1.05 -21.40
N THR A 378 22.10 -0.77 -22.17
CA THR A 378 23.27 0.00 -21.74
C THR A 378 22.88 1.43 -21.37
N THR A 379 22.67 1.64 -20.07
CA THR A 379 23.06 2.86 -19.34
C THR A 379 23.39 2.43 -17.92
N ASN A 380 24.69 2.22 -17.67
CA ASN A 380 25.25 2.09 -16.33
C ASN A 380 24.95 3.37 -15.55
N VAL A 381 23.95 3.34 -14.66
CA VAL A 381 23.83 4.28 -13.55
C VAL A 381 23.38 3.49 -12.31
N LEU A 382 24.37 3.18 -11.46
CA LEU A 382 24.30 3.12 -10.00
C LEU A 382 23.17 2.27 -9.36
N VAL A 383 23.23 0.93 -9.52
CA VAL A 383 22.57 0.01 -8.56
C VAL A 383 23.48 -1.16 -8.13
N GLN A 384 24.57 -1.44 -8.84
CA GLN A 384 25.48 -2.54 -8.47
C GLN A 384 26.55 -2.20 -7.44
N GLU A 385 26.88 -0.92 -7.21
CA GLU A 385 27.93 -0.54 -6.24
C GLU A 385 27.42 -0.42 -4.80
N ALA A 386 26.13 -0.14 -4.57
CA ALA A 386 25.58 -0.03 -3.21
C ALA A 386 25.45 -1.39 -2.51
N VAL A 387 25.06 -2.43 -3.24
CA VAL A 387 24.84 -3.78 -2.67
C VAL A 387 26.16 -4.51 -2.40
N ALA A 388 27.21 -4.23 -3.18
CA ALA A 388 28.54 -4.80 -2.95
C ALA A 388 29.27 -4.13 -1.77
N ALA A 389 29.04 -2.83 -1.54
CA ALA A 389 29.65 -2.09 -0.44
C ALA A 389 29.07 -2.50 0.94
N GLU A 390 27.77 -2.77 1.04
CA GLU A 390 27.14 -3.26 2.29
C GLU A 390 27.49 -4.71 2.61
N ALA A 391 27.60 -5.58 1.59
CA ALA A 391 28.00 -6.98 1.80
C ALA A 391 29.48 -7.12 2.23
N ALA A 392 30.34 -6.17 1.87
CA ALA A 392 31.72 -6.10 2.34
C ALA A 392 31.82 -5.59 3.80
N LEU A 393 30.86 -4.79 4.26
CA LEU A 393 30.81 -4.28 5.63
C LEU A 393 30.30 -5.32 6.65
N ALA A 394 29.55 -6.33 6.18
CA ALA A 394 29.02 -7.42 7.02
C ALA A 394 29.99 -8.59 7.27
N ARG A 395 31.26 -8.49 6.83
CA ARG A 395 32.32 -9.49 7.10
C ARG A 395 33.48 -8.95 7.94
N ALA A 396 33.20 -8.00 8.84
CA ALA A 396 34.11 -7.70 9.93
C ALA A 396 34.06 -8.83 10.96
N THR A 397 35.20 -9.51 11.12
CA THR A 397 35.52 -10.48 12.18
C THR A 397 35.12 -9.96 13.57
N PRO A 398 34.82 -10.83 14.55
CA PRO A 398 34.33 -10.40 15.85
C PRO A 398 35.37 -9.51 16.53
N VAL A 399 34.92 -8.32 16.97
CA VAL A 399 35.72 -7.40 17.77
C VAL A 399 35.96 -8.05 19.12
N GLU A 400 37.20 -8.43 19.36
CA GLU A 400 37.71 -8.85 20.66
C GLU A 400 37.78 -7.60 21.56
N VAL A 401 37.09 -7.62 22.70
CA VAL A 401 37.19 -6.55 23.70
C VAL A 401 38.54 -6.71 24.39
N VAL A 402 39.52 -5.93 23.97
CA VAL A 402 40.84 -5.84 24.61
C VAL A 402 40.89 -4.56 25.41
N ASP A 403 40.95 -4.70 26.73
CA ASP A 403 41.22 -3.64 27.69
C ASP A 403 42.71 -3.23 27.53
N ALA A 404 43.01 -1.98 27.15
CA ALA A 404 44.40 -1.53 27.05
C ALA A 404 44.58 0.00 27.15
N THR A 405 45.23 0.38 28.24
CA THR A 405 45.89 1.66 28.53
C THR A 405 47.18 1.89 27.69
N ALA A 406 47.17 1.58 26.39
CA ALA A 406 48.34 1.72 25.51
C ALA A 406 47.97 2.21 24.09
N PRO A 407 48.85 2.99 23.42
CA PRO A 407 48.55 3.64 22.14
C PRO A 407 48.41 2.66 20.96
N VAL A 408 47.46 2.94 20.07
CA VAL A 408 47.16 2.15 18.86
C VAL A 408 47.81 2.79 17.63
N LEU A 409 48.49 1.99 16.80
CA LEU A 409 49.08 2.42 15.54
C LEU A 409 48.02 2.42 14.42
N VAL A 410 47.86 3.56 13.72
CA VAL A 410 46.92 3.67 12.58
C VAL A 410 47.69 3.48 11.27
N THR A 411 47.36 2.43 10.52
CA THR A 411 48.08 2.00 9.31
C THR A 411 47.48 2.48 7.98
N GLU A 412 46.37 3.24 8.01
CA GLU A 412 45.73 3.79 6.81
C GLU A 412 45.24 5.24 7.03
N PRO A 413 45.32 6.12 6.01
CA PRO A 413 44.88 7.52 6.15
C PRO A 413 43.35 7.60 6.34
N ARG A 414 42.90 8.29 7.38
CA ARG A 414 41.48 8.57 7.65
C ARG A 414 41.22 10.08 7.62
N VAL A 415 40.08 10.48 7.06
CA VAL A 415 39.58 11.86 7.14
C VAL A 415 39.00 12.08 8.54
N ALA A 416 39.58 13.00 9.32
CA ALA A 416 39.24 13.18 10.73
C ALA A 416 38.07 14.16 10.99
N ALA A 417 37.83 15.14 10.13
CA ALA A 417 36.64 16.02 10.14
C ALA A 417 36.60 16.92 8.90
N ALA A 418 35.42 17.45 8.54
CA ALA A 418 35.24 18.47 7.51
C ALA A 418 34.86 19.81 8.15
N VAL A 419 35.68 20.85 7.96
CA VAL A 419 35.35 22.23 8.35
C VAL A 419 35.66 23.14 7.16
N THR A 420 34.66 23.92 6.75
CA THR A 420 34.71 25.03 5.76
C THR A 420 35.86 24.98 4.74
N GLY A 421 35.73 24.09 3.76
CA GLY A 421 36.44 24.20 2.47
C GLY A 421 37.90 23.73 2.42
N ALA A 422 38.48 23.17 3.49
CA ALA A 422 39.80 22.53 3.44
C ALA A 422 39.76 21.11 4.05
N GLN A 423 40.44 20.14 3.40
CA GLN A 423 40.60 18.78 3.90
C GLN A 423 41.90 18.67 4.70
N VAL A 424 41.83 18.20 5.95
CA VAL A 424 43.01 17.83 6.73
C VAL A 424 43.27 16.33 6.54
N VAL A 425 44.41 16.00 5.94
CA VAL A 425 44.86 14.61 5.72
C VAL A 425 45.99 14.32 6.69
N VAL A 426 45.80 13.32 7.56
CA VAL A 426 46.85 12.87 8.48
C VAL A 426 47.72 11.83 7.75
N ALA A 427 49.03 12.05 7.71
CA ALA A 427 49.99 11.11 7.13
C ALA A 427 50.12 9.84 7.99
N PRO A 428 50.43 8.67 7.41
CA PRO A 428 50.69 7.46 8.18
C PRO A 428 51.93 7.63 9.08
N ASN A 429 51.89 7.01 10.28
CA ASN A 429 52.93 7.02 11.33
C ASN A 429 53.04 8.26 12.23
N VAL A 430 51.95 8.99 12.47
CA VAL A 430 51.90 10.04 13.52
C VAL A 430 51.07 9.55 14.71
N ALA A 431 51.63 9.65 15.92
CA ALA A 431 50.93 9.33 17.17
C ALA A 431 50.09 10.52 17.64
N LEU A 432 48.80 10.31 17.90
CA LEU A 432 47.92 11.30 18.51
C LEU A 432 47.77 11.02 20.01
N ALA A 433 48.07 12.02 20.84
CA ALA A 433 47.89 11.94 22.29
C ALA A 433 46.40 12.12 22.67
N PRO A 434 45.93 11.60 23.82
CA PRO A 434 44.50 11.45 24.10
C PRO A 434 43.76 12.75 24.49
N GLU A 435 44.44 13.88 24.62
CA GLU A 435 43.83 15.12 25.12
C GLU A 435 44.31 16.35 24.35
N ALA A 436 43.57 16.74 23.30
CA ALA A 436 43.58 18.12 22.76
C ALA A 436 42.36 18.33 21.83
N ALA A 437 41.22 18.63 22.43
CA ALA A 437 40.05 19.16 21.73
C ALA A 437 40.02 20.69 21.93
N LYS A 438 40.70 21.47 21.07
CA LYS A 438 40.37 22.88 20.82
C LYS A 438 40.65 23.30 19.36
N PRO A 439 39.76 24.06 18.70
CA PRO A 439 39.87 24.39 17.27
C PRO A 439 41.02 25.32 16.86
N GLU A 440 41.78 25.90 17.80
CA GLU A 440 42.72 27.00 17.51
C GLU A 440 44.19 26.54 17.38
N GLU A 441 44.52 25.28 17.69
CA GLU A 441 45.90 24.75 17.61
C GLU A 441 46.15 23.87 16.36
N LEU A 442 45.28 23.95 15.35
CA LEU A 442 45.34 23.18 14.09
C LEU A 442 45.65 24.05 12.84
N GLN A 443 46.26 25.22 13.02
CA GLN A 443 46.94 25.98 11.94
C GLN A 443 48.40 25.53 11.83
#